data_AF-A0A060NKH6-F1
#
_entry.id   AF-A0A060NKH6-F1
#
_cell.length_a   1.000
_cell.length_b   1.000
_cell.length_c   1.000
_cell.angle_alpha   90.00
_cell.angle_beta   90.00
_cell.angle_gamma   90.00
#
_symmetry.space_group_name_H-M   'P 1'
#
loop_
_entity.id
_entity.type
_entity.pdbx_description
1 polymer ?
#
loop_
_entity_poly.entity_id
_entity_poly.type
_entity_poly.pdbx_seq_one_letter_code
_entity_poly.pdbx_strand_id
1 'polypeptide(L)'
;MTAVSPKILLRLQFLVRVVRKECQHLASTDQRLFAEPFSPQRAAQLQTDPDLAERVEAFVARFGRLQDTLGDKLLPVLLLALGETPACGQNKPASRLAKAEHSQL
;
A
#
# COMPACT_ATOMS: atom_id res chain seq x y z
N MET A 1 9.96 -3.35 27.17
CA MET A 1 9.11 -3.70 26.01
C MET A 1 7.77 -3.00 26.20
N THR A 2 7.54 -1.87 25.52
CA THR A 2 6.27 -1.16 25.61
C THR A 2 5.17 -2.05 25.04
N ALA A 3 4.12 -2.30 25.81
CA ALA A 3 3.00 -3.12 25.36
C ALA A 3 2.32 -2.43 24.16
N VAL A 4 2.32 -3.09 23.00
CA VAL A 4 1.66 -2.59 21.79
C VAL A 4 0.16 -2.55 22.04
N SER A 5 -0.49 -1.43 21.71
CA SER A 5 -1.93 -1.30 21.97
C SER A 5 -2.73 -2.37 21.19
N PRO A 6 -3.77 -2.98 21.80
CA PRO A 6 -4.62 -3.96 21.12
C PRO A 6 -5.26 -3.41 19.83
N LYS A 7 -5.56 -2.11 19.81
CA LYS A 7 -6.10 -1.42 18.63
C LYS A 7 -5.12 -1.43 17.44
N ILE A 8 -3.84 -1.15 17.70
CA ILE A 8 -2.78 -1.19 16.67
C ILE A 8 -2.64 -2.62 16.13
N LEU A 9 -2.63 -3.62 17.02
CA LEU A 9 -2.50 -5.02 16.61
C LEU A 9 -3.67 -5.48 15.72
N LEU A 10 -4.91 -5.16 16.10
CA LEU A 10 -6.10 -5.46 15.28
C LEU A 10 -6.05 -4.76 13.92
N ARG A 11 -5.60 -3.50 13.88
CA ARG A 11 -5.44 -2.77 12.62
C ARG A 11 -4.38 -3.41 11.74
N LEU A 12 -3.24 -3.82 12.32
CA LEU A 12 -2.17 -4.49 11.60
C LEU A 12 -2.64 -5.82 11.01
N GLN A 13 -3.34 -6.65 11.80
CA GLN A 13 -3.94 -7.90 11.33
C GLN A 13 -4.94 -7.69 10.19
N PHE A 14 -5.74 -6.64 10.25
CA PHE A 14 -6.63 -6.27 9.14
C PHE A 14 -5.84 -5.90 7.88
N LEU A 15 -4.85 -5.03 8.00
CA LEU A 15 -4.05 -4.58 6.85
C LEU A 15 -3.29 -5.73 6.19
N VAL A 16 -2.71 -6.64 6.99
CA VAL A 16 -2.06 -7.85 6.47
C VAL A 16 -3.04 -8.71 5.67
N ARG A 17 -4.29 -8.85 6.11
CA ARG A 17 -5.31 -9.59 5.33
C ARG A 17 -5.66 -8.90 4.01
N VAL A 18 -5.74 -7.57 3.99
CA VAL A 18 -5.98 -6.79 2.77
C VAL A 18 -4.82 -6.97 1.79
N VAL A 19 -3.60 -6.73 2.24
CA VAL A 19 -2.37 -6.88 1.44
C VAL A 19 -2.26 -8.29 0.88
N ARG A 20 -2.55 -9.33 1.67
CA ARG A 20 -2.56 -10.71 1.18
C ARG A 20 -3.53 -10.92 0.01
N LYS A 21 -4.74 -10.37 0.08
CA LYS A 21 -5.71 -10.47 -1.03
C LYS A 21 -5.23 -9.71 -2.26
N GLU A 22 -4.67 -8.52 -2.09
CA GLU A 22 -4.10 -7.73 -3.19
C GLU A 22 -2.93 -8.48 -3.87
N CYS A 23 -2.03 -9.09 -3.09
CA CYS A 23 -0.97 -9.94 -3.62
C CYS A 23 -1.52 -11.13 -4.42
N GLN A 24 -2.60 -11.79 -3.96
CA GLN A 24 -3.22 -12.90 -4.68
C GLN A 24 -3.80 -12.45 -6.03
N HIS A 25 -4.46 -11.29 -6.07
CA HIS A 25 -4.99 -10.73 -7.32
C HIS A 25 -3.89 -10.26 -8.27
N LEU A 26 -2.81 -9.70 -7.73
CA LEU A 26 -1.64 -9.34 -8.54
C LEU A 26 -0.98 -10.59 -9.12
N ALA A 27 -0.73 -11.61 -8.31
CA ALA A 27 -0.10 -12.87 -8.72
C ALA A 27 -0.89 -13.58 -9.83
N SER A 28 -2.23 -13.59 -9.76
CA SER A 28 -3.05 -14.18 -10.84
C SER A 28 -3.01 -13.40 -12.16
N THR A 29 -2.65 -12.12 -12.10
CA THR A 29 -2.45 -11.28 -13.29
C THR A 29 -1.05 -11.46 -13.84
N ASP A 30 -0.06 -11.44 -12.94
CA ASP A 30 1.35 -11.68 -13.21
C ASP A 30 1.56 -13.01 -13.94
N GLN A 31 1.01 -14.11 -13.41
CA GLN A 31 1.10 -15.44 -14.03
C GLN A 31 0.55 -15.50 -15.46
N ARG A 32 -0.47 -14.70 -15.78
CA ARG A 32 -1.06 -14.66 -17.13
C ARG A 32 -0.30 -13.73 -18.07
N LEU A 33 0.22 -12.62 -17.55
CA LEU A 33 0.94 -11.62 -18.33
C LEU A 33 2.36 -12.09 -18.66
N PHE A 34 3.05 -12.64 -17.67
CA PHE A 34 4.44 -13.09 -17.72
C PHE A 34 4.58 -14.62 -17.89
N ALA A 35 3.52 -15.32 -18.32
CA ALA A 35 3.63 -16.72 -18.77
C ALA A 35 4.70 -16.88 -19.86
N GLU A 36 4.85 -15.85 -20.69
CA GLU A 36 5.99 -15.64 -21.57
C GLU A 36 6.75 -14.40 -21.11
N PRO A 37 8.08 -14.33 -21.31
CA PRO A 37 8.86 -13.13 -21.01
C PRO A 37 8.26 -11.88 -21.66
N PHE A 38 8.23 -10.77 -20.93
CA PHE A 38 7.75 -9.50 -21.46
C PHE A 38 8.90 -8.79 -22.20
N SER A 39 9.06 -9.13 -23.48
CA SER A 39 10.12 -8.59 -24.34
C SER A 39 9.73 -7.25 -24.97
N PRO A 40 10.70 -6.47 -25.51
CA PRO A 40 10.41 -5.26 -26.26
C PRO A 40 9.49 -5.48 -27.47
N GLN A 41 9.62 -6.63 -28.14
CA GLN A 41 8.75 -7.00 -29.27
C GLN A 41 7.30 -7.18 -28.81
N ARG A 42 7.10 -7.78 -27.63
CA ARG A 42 5.79 -7.97 -27.01
C ARG A 42 5.19 -6.64 -26.53
N ALA A 43 6.02 -5.75 -26.00
CA ALA A 43 5.61 -4.40 -25.65
C ALA A 43 5.15 -3.59 -26.88
N ALA A 44 5.79 -3.78 -28.05
CA ALA A 44 5.36 -3.14 -29.29
C ALA A 44 3.96 -3.61 -29.75
N GLN A 45 3.56 -4.85 -29.40
CA GLN A 45 2.25 -5.41 -29.76
C GLN A 45 1.09 -4.79 -28.97
N LEU A 46 1.34 -4.04 -27.89
CA LEU A 46 0.29 -3.40 -27.08
C LEU A 46 -0.63 -2.49 -27.91
N GLN A 47 -0.12 -1.89 -28.98
CA GLN A 47 -0.91 -1.01 -29.86
C GLN A 47 -1.86 -1.79 -30.78
N THR A 48 -1.56 -3.06 -31.04
CA THR A 48 -2.26 -3.91 -32.02
C THR A 48 -2.99 -5.09 -31.38
N ASP A 49 -2.73 -5.36 -30.09
CA ASP A 49 -3.35 -6.41 -29.30
C ASP A 49 -4.02 -5.80 -28.05
N PRO A 50 -5.33 -5.49 -28.14
CA PRO A 50 -6.09 -4.92 -27.03
C PRO A 50 -6.13 -5.81 -25.79
N ASP A 51 -6.13 -7.13 -25.95
CA ASP A 51 -6.19 -8.07 -24.83
C ASP A 51 -4.88 -8.04 -24.03
N LEU A 52 -3.74 -7.94 -24.72
CA LEU A 52 -2.45 -7.75 -24.07
C LEU A 52 -2.37 -6.41 -23.34
N ALA A 53 -2.85 -5.33 -23.96
CA ALA A 53 -2.89 -4.00 -23.36
C ALA A 53 -3.72 -4.00 -22.07
N GLU A 54 -4.93 -4.56 -22.09
CA GLU A 54 -5.80 -4.64 -20.91
C GLU A 54 -5.12 -5.42 -19.77
N ARG A 55 -4.42 -6.52 -20.09
CA ARG A 55 -3.69 -7.30 -19.06
C ARG A 55 -2.55 -6.51 -18.43
N VAL A 56 -1.80 -5.73 -19.21
CA VAL A 56 -0.75 -4.85 -18.70
C VAL A 56 -1.34 -3.75 -17.81
N GLU A 57 -2.38 -3.07 -18.28
CA GLU A 57 -3.07 -2.02 -17.49
C GLU A 57 -3.61 -2.58 -16.18
N ALA A 58 -4.25 -3.75 -16.22
CA ALA A 58 -4.76 -4.40 -15.02
C ALA A 58 -3.65 -4.81 -14.05
N PHE A 59 -2.47 -5.23 -14.55
CA PHE A 59 -1.30 -5.50 -13.73
C PHE A 59 -0.80 -4.22 -13.06
N VAL A 60 -0.56 -3.15 -13.82
CA VAL A 60 -0.08 -1.85 -13.30
C VAL A 60 -1.04 -1.30 -12.25
N ALA A 61 -2.35 -1.34 -12.52
CA ALA A 61 -3.36 -0.87 -11.58
C ALA A 61 -3.41 -1.69 -10.28
N ARG A 62 -3.24 -3.02 -10.35
CA ARG A 62 -3.18 -3.89 -9.17
C ARG A 62 -1.88 -3.68 -8.37
N PHE A 63 -0.76 -3.50 -9.07
CA PHE A 63 0.54 -3.26 -8.45
C PHE A 63 0.58 -1.91 -7.74
N GLY A 64 0.08 -0.85 -8.38
CA GLY A 64 -0.03 0.48 -7.76
C GLY A 64 -0.87 0.44 -6.48
N ARG A 65 -2.06 -0.18 -6.52
CA ARG A 65 -2.90 -0.34 -5.31
C ARG A 65 -2.19 -1.08 -4.17
N LEU A 66 -1.41 -2.11 -4.49
CA LEU A 66 -0.62 -2.83 -3.51
C LEU A 66 0.47 -1.93 -2.90
N GLN A 67 1.18 -1.15 -3.73
CA GLN A 67 2.18 -0.19 -3.27
C GLN A 67 1.58 0.87 -2.35
N ASP A 68 0.43 1.45 -2.72
CA ASP A 68 -0.28 2.45 -1.90
C ASP A 68 -0.73 1.84 -0.56
N THR A 69 -1.30 0.63 -0.57
CA THR A 69 -1.71 -0.04 0.67
C THR A 69 -0.51 -0.36 1.57
N LEU A 70 0.62 -0.78 0.99
CA LEU A 70 1.84 -1.03 1.74
C LEU A 70 2.41 0.27 2.33
N GLY A 71 2.60 1.29 1.49
CA GLY A 71 3.25 2.56 1.82
C GLY A 71 2.43 3.44 2.75
N ASP A 72 1.15 3.64 2.44
CA ASP A 72 0.32 4.62 3.16
C ASP A 72 -0.34 4.04 4.41
N LYS A 73 -0.43 2.70 4.50
CA LYS A 73 -1.24 2.04 5.54
C LYS A 73 -0.47 1.00 6.33
N LEU A 74 0.10 -0.02 5.68
CA LEU A 74 0.74 -1.13 6.39
C LEU A 74 2.03 -0.69 7.10
N LEU A 75 2.96 -0.09 6.36
CA LEU A 75 4.27 0.30 6.88
C LEU A 75 4.15 1.29 8.05
N PRO A 76 3.33 2.36 8.00
CA PRO A 76 3.17 3.26 9.13
C PRO A 76 2.65 2.55 10.39
N VAL A 77 1.67 1.66 10.24
CA VAL A 77 1.11 0.93 11.40
C VAL A 77 2.10 -0.10 11.95
N LEU A 78 2.90 -0.73 11.09
CA LEU A 78 3.97 -1.65 11.51
C LEU A 78 5.05 -0.91 12.30
N LEU A 79 5.52 0.23 11.80
CA LEU A 79 6.51 1.07 12.49
C LEU A 79 5.99 1.51 13.86
N LEU A 80 4.74 1.98 13.93
CA LEU A 80 4.10 2.33 15.21
C LEU A 80 4.02 1.13 16.17
N ALA A 81 3.76 -0.07 15.67
CA ALA A 81 3.75 -1.29 16.48
C ALA A 81 5.15 -1.67 17.00
N LEU A 82 6.20 -1.34 16.25
CA LEU A 82 7.61 -1.53 16.64
C LEU A 82 8.12 -0.41 17.57
N GLY A 83 7.32 0.63 17.84
CA GLY A 83 7.70 1.78 18.63
C GLY A 83 8.49 2.84 17.84
N GLU A 84 8.56 2.70 16.52
CA GLU A 84 9.16 3.68 15.62
C GLU A 84 8.16 4.76 15.23
N THR A 85 8.66 5.97 14.97
CA THR A 85 7.83 7.05 14.41
C THR A 85 7.91 6.98 12.89
N PRO A 86 6.79 6.79 12.16
CA PRO A 86 6.83 6.79 10.71
C PRO A 86 7.33 8.15 10.21
N ALA A 87 8.44 8.15 9.47
CA ALA A 87 9.00 9.38 8.87
C ALA A 87 8.14 9.89 7.69
N CYS A 88 7.23 9.07 7.19
CA CYS A 88 6.35 9.35 6.06
C CYS A 88 4.91 8.92 6.44
N GLY A 89 3.96 9.83 6.24
CA GLY A 89 2.56 9.69 6.63
C GLY A 89 2.26 10.54 7.86
N GLN A 90 1.75 11.76 7.61
CA GLN A 90 1.46 12.74 8.66
C GLN A 90 0.53 12.19 9.74
N ASN A 91 1.11 11.68 10.83
CA ASN A 91 0.45 11.70 12.12
C ASN A 91 0.76 13.06 12.75
N LYS A 92 -0.06 14.09 12.46
CA LYS A 92 -0.10 15.26 13.32
C LYS A 92 -0.70 14.75 14.64
N PRO A 93 0.06 14.66 15.74
CA PRO A 93 -0.55 14.27 17.01
C PRO A 93 -1.61 15.33 17.36
N ALA A 94 -2.82 14.86 17.65
CA ALA A 94 -3.98 15.68 18.03
C ALA A 94 -3.79 16.49 19.33
N SER A 95 -2.56 16.66 19.82
CA SER A 95 -2.22 17.35 21.07
C SER A 95 -1.63 18.75 20.88
N ARG A 96 -1.52 19.28 19.64
CA ARG A 96 -1.05 20.67 19.38
C ARG A 96 -2.15 21.69 19.10
N LEU A 97 -3.43 21.38 19.35
CA LEU A 97 -4.54 22.34 19.21
C LEU A 97 -5.05 22.94 20.53
N ALA A 98 -4.55 22.50 21.70
CA ALA A 98 -5.02 22.98 23.00
C ALA A 98 -4.19 24.11 23.64
N LYS A 99 -3.25 24.74 22.91
CA LYS A 99 -2.37 25.81 23.46
C LYS A 99 -2.50 27.17 22.78
N ALA A 100 -3.51 27.38 21.94
CA ALA A 100 -3.69 28.67 21.26
C ALA A 100 -4.82 29.56 21.85
N GLU A 101 -5.50 29.14 22.91
CA GLU A 101 -6.65 29.89 23.46
C GLU A 101 -6.38 30.62 24.79
N HIS A 102 -5.13 30.75 25.23
CA HIS A 102 -4.78 31.47 26.48
C HIS A 102 -3.69 32.55 26.27
N SER A 103 -3.79 33.31 25.18
CA SER A 103 -2.96 34.50 25.00
C SER A 103 -3.75 35.67 24.43
N GLN A 104 -4.86 36.01 25.08
CA GLN A 104 -5.42 37.37 25.07
C GLN A 104 -5.95 37.67 26.48
N LEU A 105 -5.04 38.12 27.33
CA LEU A 105 -5.31 39.07 28.40
C LEU A 105 -4.37 40.25 28.19
#